data_AF-A0A2E0S7R7-F1
#
_entry.id   AF-A0A2E0S7R7-F1
#
_cell.length_a   1.000
_cell.length_b   1.000
_cell.length_c   1.000
_cell.angle_alpha   90.00
_cell.angle_beta   90.00
_cell.angle_gamma   90.00
#
_symmetry.space_group_name_H-M   'P 1'
#
loop_
_entity.id
_entity.type
_entity.pdbx_description
1 polymer ?
#
loop_
_entity_poly.entity_id
_entity_poly.type
_entity_poly.pdbx_seq_one_letter_code
_entity_poly.pdbx_strand_id
1 'polypeptide(L)'
;MSFLQLDDKTIVIFGVANKKSVAYHIGKTITEAGAKPIYVVRSETRKEQLQQLLGEFPIYICDVEHPEQIDALHVQLKERHPQIHGVVHSIAFADYEEGPKPFHETSKNQFLRAVDISCYSFIAIANALKDLMAADASVITISISTTTMASENYGFMAPIKAALDSSLAFLTKSFSSFSKVRFNAVGPSLLKTSASAGIPGYVDSYLFAEKVIPRKQALETQEAANVAAFLLSPRSSGICAQTVVVDAGMKINYFDNEVIKNALSEE
;
A
#
# COMPACT_ATOMS: atom_id res chain seq x y z
N MET A 1 4.24 -15.91 22.69
CA MET A 1 3.73 -14.68 22.04
C MET A 1 4.87 -14.04 21.28
N SER A 2 4.67 -13.76 20.00
CA SER A 2 5.67 -13.07 19.16
C SER A 2 5.90 -11.64 19.66
N PHE A 3 7.05 -11.01 19.36
CA PHE A 3 7.27 -9.59 19.67
C PHE A 3 6.15 -8.72 19.11
N LEU A 4 5.66 -9.04 17.91
CA LEU A 4 4.58 -8.30 17.25
C LEU A 4 3.20 -8.49 17.90
N GLN A 5 2.97 -9.50 18.75
CA GLN A 5 1.67 -9.73 19.40
C GLN A 5 0.50 -9.79 18.39
N LEU A 6 0.74 -10.43 17.24
CA LEU A 6 -0.26 -10.63 16.19
C LEU A 6 -0.96 -11.99 16.27
N ASP A 7 -0.63 -12.80 17.27
CA ASP A 7 -1.24 -14.10 17.54
C ASP A 7 -2.78 -13.97 17.51
N ASP A 8 -3.43 -14.77 16.66
CA ASP A 8 -4.89 -14.83 16.45
C ASP A 8 -5.56 -13.55 15.94
N LYS A 9 -4.80 -12.51 15.56
CA LYS A 9 -5.36 -11.27 15.02
C LYS A 9 -5.83 -11.44 13.57
N THR A 10 -7.13 -11.26 13.34
CA THR A 10 -7.73 -11.21 12.00
C THR A 10 -7.35 -9.92 11.27
N ILE A 11 -6.76 -10.02 10.07
CA ILE A 11 -6.33 -8.86 9.28
C ILE A 11 -6.85 -8.98 7.84
N VAL A 12 -7.59 -7.99 7.36
CA VAL A 12 -8.12 -7.95 5.99
C VAL A 12 -7.09 -7.29 5.07
N ILE A 13 -6.72 -7.95 3.97
CA ILE A 13 -5.69 -7.51 3.04
C ILE A 13 -6.27 -7.33 1.63
N PHE A 14 -6.24 -6.09 1.15
CA PHE A 14 -6.61 -5.73 -0.21
C PHE A 14 -5.38 -5.63 -1.10
N GLY A 15 -5.51 -6.01 -2.37
CA GLY A 15 -4.52 -5.69 -3.41
C GLY A 15 -3.45 -6.76 -3.66
N VAL A 16 -3.71 -8.02 -3.33
CA VAL A 16 -2.85 -9.12 -3.80
C VAL A 16 -3.11 -9.39 -5.28
N ALA A 17 -2.07 -9.32 -6.11
CA ALA A 17 -2.15 -9.69 -7.52
C ALA A 17 -1.39 -10.98 -7.85
N ASN A 18 -0.25 -11.20 -7.18
CA ASN A 18 0.66 -12.35 -7.30
C ASN A 18 1.76 -12.30 -6.20
N LYS A 19 2.71 -13.24 -6.26
CA LYS A 19 3.82 -13.37 -5.29
C LYS A 19 4.79 -12.19 -5.17
N LYS A 20 4.77 -11.24 -6.11
CA LYS A 20 5.59 -10.01 -6.06
C LYS A 20 4.84 -8.82 -5.43
N SER A 21 3.58 -9.00 -5.04
CA SER A 21 2.76 -7.92 -4.47
C SER A 21 3.22 -7.59 -3.06
N VAL A 22 3.25 -6.30 -2.71
CA VAL A 22 3.51 -5.87 -1.31
C VAL A 22 2.53 -6.56 -0.36
N ALA A 23 1.24 -6.57 -0.71
CA ALA A 23 0.18 -7.26 0.01
C ALA A 23 0.45 -8.76 0.27
N TYR A 24 1.09 -9.46 -0.67
CA TYR A 24 1.43 -10.87 -0.51
C TYR A 24 2.52 -11.07 0.54
N HIS A 25 3.58 -10.24 0.46
CA HIS A 25 4.65 -10.26 1.46
C HIS A 25 4.13 -9.89 2.85
N ILE A 26 3.23 -8.90 2.95
CA ILE A 26 2.57 -8.55 4.22
C ILE A 26 1.80 -9.74 4.76
N GLY A 27 0.95 -10.38 3.94
CA GLY A 27 0.17 -11.55 4.31
C GLY A 27 1.04 -12.69 4.85
N LYS A 28 2.16 -12.96 4.18
CA LYS A 28 3.14 -13.96 4.63
C LYS A 28 3.75 -13.58 6.00
N THR A 29 4.24 -12.36 6.15
CA THR A 29 4.89 -11.90 7.39
C THR A 29 3.95 -11.89 8.59
N ILE A 30 2.69 -11.47 8.41
CA ILE A 30 1.73 -11.48 9.52
C ILE A 30 1.31 -12.91 9.89
N THR A 31 1.24 -13.82 8.90
CA THR A 31 0.97 -15.24 9.13
C THR A 31 2.08 -15.88 9.97
N GLU A 32 3.33 -15.63 9.61
CA GLU A 32 4.51 -16.06 10.39
C GLU A 32 4.49 -15.49 11.83
N ALA A 33 3.86 -14.34 12.03
CA ALA A 33 3.68 -13.70 13.33
C ALA A 33 2.42 -14.18 14.11
N GLY A 34 1.66 -15.13 13.56
CA GLY A 34 0.48 -15.75 14.19
C GLY A 34 -0.87 -15.13 13.80
N ALA A 35 -0.90 -14.16 12.89
CA ALA A 35 -2.14 -13.52 12.42
C ALA A 35 -2.93 -14.40 11.45
N LYS A 36 -4.21 -14.06 11.28
CA LYS A 36 -5.14 -14.72 10.36
C LYS A 36 -5.50 -13.76 9.22
N PRO A 37 -4.80 -13.80 8.07
CA PRO A 37 -5.15 -12.98 6.92
C PRO A 37 -6.49 -13.38 6.30
N ILE A 38 -7.23 -12.39 5.86
CA ILE A 38 -8.37 -12.51 4.94
C ILE A 38 -8.00 -11.70 3.71
N TYR A 39 -8.08 -12.28 2.53
CA TYR A 39 -7.71 -11.60 1.29
C TYR A 39 -8.93 -11.07 0.55
N VAL A 40 -8.80 -9.87 0.00
CA VAL A 40 -9.81 -9.26 -0.87
C VAL A 40 -9.16 -8.96 -2.22
N VAL A 41 -9.73 -9.53 -3.27
CA VAL A 41 -9.22 -9.44 -4.64
C VAL A 41 -10.28 -8.86 -5.58
N ARG A 42 -9.86 -8.27 -6.69
CA ARG A 42 -10.77 -7.50 -7.56
C ARG A 42 -11.77 -8.33 -8.37
N SER A 43 -11.53 -9.62 -8.61
CA SER A 43 -12.34 -10.43 -9.51
C SER A 43 -12.24 -11.93 -9.26
N GLU A 44 -13.20 -12.71 -9.76
CA GLU A 44 -13.20 -14.18 -9.66
C GLU A 44 -11.96 -14.79 -10.34
N THR A 45 -11.61 -14.31 -11.53
CA THR A 45 -10.38 -14.74 -12.21
C THR A 45 -9.13 -14.52 -11.35
N ARG A 46 -9.07 -13.41 -10.61
CA ARG A 46 -7.94 -13.13 -9.70
C ARG A 46 -7.94 -14.09 -8.52
N LYS A 47 -9.12 -14.40 -7.97
CA LYS A 47 -9.29 -15.37 -6.88
C LYS A 47 -8.83 -16.77 -7.30
N GLU A 48 -9.27 -17.27 -8.45
CA GLU A 48 -8.86 -18.57 -9.00
C GLU A 48 -7.33 -18.65 -9.17
N GLN A 49 -6.70 -17.61 -9.73
CA GLN A 49 -5.25 -17.53 -9.90
C GLN A 49 -4.47 -17.54 -8.58
N LEU A 50 -5.06 -16.99 -7.53
CA LEU A 50 -4.40 -16.82 -6.23
C LEU A 50 -4.73 -17.92 -5.23
N GLN A 51 -5.72 -18.77 -5.51
CA GLN A 51 -6.19 -19.78 -4.56
C GLN A 51 -5.07 -20.72 -4.13
N GLN A 52 -4.22 -21.18 -5.06
CA GLN A 52 -3.04 -21.98 -4.71
C GLN A 52 -1.98 -21.19 -3.95
N LEU A 53 -1.82 -19.90 -4.26
CA LEU A 53 -0.78 -19.05 -3.67
C LEU A 53 -1.11 -18.64 -2.23
N LEU A 54 -2.40 -18.43 -1.94
CA LEU A 54 -2.91 -17.97 -0.65
C LEU A 54 -3.39 -19.13 0.24
N GLY A 55 -3.39 -20.36 -0.27
CA GLY A 55 -3.72 -21.56 0.49
C GLY A 55 -5.17 -21.53 1.00
N GLU A 56 -5.35 -21.88 2.27
CA GLU A 56 -6.67 -22.03 2.90
C GLU A 56 -7.23 -20.71 3.46
N PHE A 57 -6.53 -19.60 3.30
CA PHE A 57 -7.02 -18.31 3.80
C PHE A 57 -8.26 -17.86 3.03
N PRO A 58 -9.28 -17.28 3.71
CA PRO A 58 -10.48 -16.78 3.05
C PRO A 58 -10.14 -15.74 1.97
N ILE A 59 -10.76 -15.88 0.79
CA ILE A 59 -10.63 -14.94 -0.32
C ILE A 59 -12.02 -14.42 -0.70
N TYR A 60 -12.19 -13.10 -0.60
CA TYR A 60 -13.39 -12.38 -1.00
C TYR A 60 -13.13 -11.57 -2.26
N ILE A 61 -14.21 -11.25 -2.98
CA ILE A 61 -14.16 -10.45 -4.19
C ILE A 61 -14.78 -9.09 -3.90
N CYS A 62 -14.03 -8.04 -4.24
CA CYS A 62 -14.50 -6.67 -4.20
C CYS A 62 -13.65 -5.86 -5.17
N ASP A 63 -14.27 -5.34 -6.21
CA ASP A 63 -13.72 -4.21 -6.94
C ASP A 63 -14.08 -2.92 -6.21
N VAL A 64 -13.08 -2.11 -5.87
CA VAL A 64 -13.27 -0.89 -5.09
C VAL A 64 -13.78 0.28 -5.91
N GLU A 65 -13.79 0.16 -7.24
CA GLU A 65 -14.45 1.10 -8.17
C GLU A 65 -15.99 1.03 -8.04
N HIS A 66 -16.52 -0.01 -7.38
CA HIS A 66 -17.95 -0.33 -7.30
C HIS A 66 -18.44 -0.31 -5.83
N PRO A 67 -19.07 0.80 -5.37
CA PRO A 67 -19.52 0.95 -3.98
C PRO A 67 -20.40 -0.20 -3.47
N GLU A 68 -21.27 -0.73 -4.33
CA GLU A 68 -22.14 -1.85 -4.01
C GLU A 68 -21.37 -3.15 -3.70
N GLN A 69 -20.18 -3.32 -4.27
CA GLN A 69 -19.32 -4.46 -3.94
C GLN A 69 -18.64 -4.28 -2.57
N ILE A 70 -18.32 -3.05 -2.18
CA ILE A 70 -17.80 -2.73 -0.84
C ILE A 70 -18.89 -3.01 0.21
N ASP A 71 -20.14 -2.63 -0.07
CA ASP A 71 -21.28 -2.93 0.81
C ASP A 71 -21.54 -4.43 0.92
N ALA A 72 -21.48 -5.16 -0.20
CA ALA A 72 -21.61 -6.62 -0.20
C ALA A 72 -20.48 -7.30 0.60
N LEU A 73 -19.24 -6.80 0.47
CA LEU A 73 -18.09 -7.27 1.24
C LEU A 73 -18.32 -7.07 2.75
N HIS A 74 -18.85 -5.92 3.18
CA HIS A 74 -19.20 -5.69 4.58
C HIS A 74 -20.12 -6.79 5.11
N VAL A 75 -21.20 -7.10 4.39
CA VAL A 75 -22.17 -8.13 4.81
C VAL A 75 -21.50 -9.49 4.95
N GLN A 76 -20.69 -9.88 3.96
CA GLN A 76 -20.00 -11.18 3.96
C GLN A 76 -18.94 -11.29 5.06
N LEU A 77 -18.21 -10.20 5.36
CA LEU A 77 -17.24 -10.17 6.44
C LEU A 77 -17.93 -10.20 7.80
N LYS A 78 -19.02 -9.45 7.99
CA LYS A 78 -19.79 -9.41 9.24
C LYS A 78 -20.31 -10.79 9.65
N GLU A 79 -20.73 -11.60 8.68
CA GLU A 79 -21.26 -12.95 8.93
C GLU A 79 -20.18 -13.92 9.44
N ARG A 80 -18.94 -13.82 8.93
CA ARG A 80 -17.89 -14.84 9.14
C ARG A 80 -16.72 -14.38 10.02
N HIS A 81 -16.57 -13.07 10.18
CA HIS A 81 -15.41 -12.44 10.81
C HIS A 81 -15.89 -11.31 11.73
N PRO A 82 -16.41 -11.66 12.93
CA PRO A 82 -17.09 -10.71 13.82
C PRO A 82 -16.17 -9.60 14.36
N GLN A 83 -14.85 -9.77 14.27
CA GLN A 83 -13.89 -8.77 14.72
C GLN A 83 -12.65 -8.75 13.82
N ILE A 84 -12.39 -7.58 13.24
CA ILE A 84 -11.22 -7.28 12.39
C ILE A 84 -10.24 -6.44 13.21
N HIS A 85 -9.00 -6.90 13.33
CA HIS A 85 -7.96 -6.22 14.11
C HIS A 85 -7.05 -5.35 13.26
N GLY A 86 -7.07 -5.53 11.94
CA GLY A 86 -6.37 -4.64 11.04
C GLY A 86 -6.84 -4.74 9.60
N VAL A 87 -6.53 -3.70 8.84
CA VAL A 87 -6.83 -3.61 7.41
C VAL A 87 -5.59 -3.12 6.68
N VAL A 88 -5.29 -3.77 5.55
CA VAL A 88 -4.20 -3.40 4.66
C VAL A 88 -4.78 -2.97 3.32
N HIS A 89 -4.63 -1.69 3.00
CA HIS A 89 -4.95 -1.12 1.71
C HIS A 89 -3.70 -1.03 0.84
N SER A 90 -3.46 -2.06 0.00
CA SER A 90 -2.35 -2.12 -0.95
C SER A 90 -2.86 -2.06 -2.40
N ILE A 91 -3.78 -1.14 -2.68
CA ILE A 91 -4.34 -0.88 -4.01
C ILE A 91 -3.74 0.39 -4.58
N ALA A 92 -3.44 0.36 -5.88
CA ALA A 92 -3.17 1.54 -6.69
C ALA A 92 -3.52 1.22 -8.15
N PHE A 93 -4.01 2.22 -8.87
CA PHE A 93 -4.34 2.14 -10.28
C PHE A 93 -3.90 3.41 -10.99
N ALA A 94 -3.23 3.20 -12.13
CA ALA A 94 -2.94 4.21 -13.12
C ALA A 94 -3.15 3.55 -14.48
N ASP A 95 -3.87 4.21 -15.37
CA ASP A 95 -3.97 3.81 -16.77
C ASP A 95 -2.96 4.62 -17.60
N TYR A 96 -2.46 3.99 -18.66
CA TYR A 96 -1.57 4.62 -19.64
C TYR A 96 -2.08 4.33 -21.06
N GLU A 97 -3.40 4.19 -21.23
CA GLU A 97 -4.04 3.82 -22.51
C GLU A 97 -3.74 4.83 -23.62
N GLU A 98 -3.62 6.12 -23.27
CA GLU A 98 -3.24 7.19 -24.18
C GLU A 98 -1.71 7.37 -24.32
N GLY A 99 -0.92 6.42 -23.79
CA GLY A 99 0.53 6.49 -23.71
C GLY A 99 1.05 7.34 -22.53
N PRO A 100 2.37 7.34 -22.29
CA PRO A 100 2.97 8.25 -21.30
C PRO A 100 2.85 9.70 -21.78
N LYS A 101 2.26 10.56 -20.96
CA LYS A 101 2.11 11.99 -21.22
C LYS A 101 2.76 12.82 -20.12
N PRO A 102 3.24 14.04 -20.43
CA PRO A 102 3.64 15.00 -19.42
C PRO A 102 2.50 15.27 -18.43
N PHE A 103 2.82 15.53 -17.16
CA PHE A 103 1.81 15.70 -16.11
C PHE A 103 0.72 16.74 -16.46
N HIS A 104 1.10 17.85 -17.12
CA HIS A 104 0.18 18.92 -17.49
C HIS A 104 -0.84 18.53 -18.59
N GLU A 105 -0.65 17.39 -19.25
CA GLU A 105 -1.58 16.83 -20.24
C GLU A 105 -2.46 15.70 -19.66
N THR A 106 -2.36 15.41 -18.35
CA THR A 106 -3.21 14.40 -17.70
C THR A 106 -4.68 14.75 -17.88
N SER A 107 -5.46 13.83 -18.42
CA SER A 107 -6.90 14.07 -18.62
C SER A 107 -7.64 14.06 -17.29
N LYS A 108 -8.72 14.86 -17.20
CA LYS A 108 -9.56 14.90 -15.99
C LYS A 108 -10.12 13.53 -15.62
N ASN A 109 -10.56 12.75 -16.61
CA ASN A 109 -11.19 11.45 -16.38
C ASN A 109 -10.17 10.44 -15.84
N GLN A 110 -8.97 10.38 -16.45
CA GLN A 110 -7.85 9.57 -15.97
C GLN A 110 -7.48 9.94 -14.52
N PHE A 111 -7.30 11.24 -14.25
CA PHE A 111 -6.92 11.71 -12.93
C PHE A 111 -7.96 11.31 -11.87
N LEU A 112 -9.25 11.58 -12.11
CA LEU A 112 -10.31 11.32 -11.15
C LEU A 112 -10.52 9.82 -10.91
N ARG A 113 -10.43 8.98 -11.95
CA ARG A 113 -10.50 7.53 -11.80
C ARG A 113 -9.33 6.99 -10.97
N ALA A 114 -8.12 7.48 -11.21
CA ALA A 114 -6.96 7.10 -10.43
C ALA A 114 -7.06 7.56 -8.96
N VAL A 115 -7.62 8.76 -8.70
CA VAL A 115 -7.95 9.25 -7.34
C VAL A 115 -8.95 8.32 -6.66
N ASP A 116 -10.03 7.96 -7.37
CA ASP A 116 -11.09 7.10 -6.85
C ASP A 116 -10.53 5.76 -6.36
N ILE A 117 -9.79 5.07 -7.25
CA ILE A 117 -9.27 3.72 -6.97
C ILE A 117 -8.07 3.73 -6.02
N SER A 118 -7.18 4.74 -6.08
CA SER A 118 -5.91 4.72 -5.34
C SER A 118 -5.93 5.51 -4.03
N CYS A 119 -6.92 6.38 -3.83
CA CYS A 119 -7.06 7.21 -2.64
C CYS A 119 -8.45 7.06 -1.99
N TYR A 120 -9.53 7.30 -2.74
CA TYR A 120 -10.87 7.31 -2.16
C TYR A 120 -11.30 5.92 -1.66
N SER A 121 -10.91 4.86 -2.37
CA SER A 121 -11.10 3.47 -1.95
C SER A 121 -10.62 3.19 -0.51
N PHE A 122 -9.54 3.81 -0.05
CA PHE A 122 -9.06 3.69 1.34
C PHE A 122 -10.08 4.24 2.34
N ILE A 123 -10.65 5.41 2.02
CA ILE A 123 -11.68 6.07 2.83
C ILE A 123 -12.97 5.24 2.81
N ALA A 124 -13.38 4.77 1.64
CA ALA A 124 -14.59 3.96 1.46
C ALA A 124 -14.50 2.64 2.23
N ILE A 125 -13.39 1.91 2.14
CA ILE A 125 -13.14 0.68 2.89
C ILE A 125 -13.16 0.95 4.40
N ALA A 126 -12.49 2.02 4.86
CA ALA A 126 -12.49 2.37 6.28
C ALA A 126 -13.91 2.59 6.80
N ASN A 127 -14.71 3.40 6.10
CA ASN A 127 -16.10 3.66 6.50
C ASN A 127 -16.97 2.39 6.46
N ALA A 128 -16.83 1.55 5.44
CA ALA A 128 -17.61 0.32 5.29
C ALA A 128 -17.28 -0.72 6.39
N LEU A 129 -16.02 -0.80 6.82
CA LEU A 129 -15.59 -1.80 7.80
C LEU A 129 -15.60 -1.29 9.25
N LYS A 130 -15.91 -0.01 9.50
CA LYS A 130 -15.76 0.63 10.83
C LYS A 130 -16.44 -0.12 11.98
N ASP A 131 -17.63 -0.67 11.75
CA ASP A 131 -18.41 -1.37 12.78
C ASP A 131 -17.94 -2.82 13.01
N LEU A 132 -17.04 -3.33 12.16
CA LEU A 132 -16.41 -4.65 12.29
C LEU A 132 -15.01 -4.56 12.90
N MET A 133 -14.44 -3.36 12.99
CA MET A 133 -13.10 -3.15 13.54
C MET A 133 -13.10 -3.27 15.06
N ALA A 134 -12.07 -3.92 15.60
CA ALA A 134 -11.75 -3.82 17.02
C ALA A 134 -11.53 -2.35 17.39
N ALA A 135 -11.85 -1.99 18.64
CA ALA A 135 -11.74 -0.61 19.11
C ALA A 135 -10.32 -0.03 18.96
N ASP A 136 -9.29 -0.87 18.95
CA ASP A 136 -7.88 -0.53 18.80
C ASP A 136 -7.25 -1.06 17.49
N ALA A 137 -8.07 -1.33 16.46
CA ALA A 137 -7.59 -1.87 15.20
C ALA A 137 -6.56 -0.96 14.51
N SER A 138 -5.75 -1.56 13.65
CA SER A 138 -4.76 -0.84 12.84
C SER A 138 -5.07 -0.90 11.35
N VAL A 139 -5.33 0.25 10.75
CA VAL A 139 -5.56 0.39 9.31
C VAL A 139 -4.31 1.00 8.69
N ILE A 140 -3.72 0.31 7.72
CA ILE A 140 -2.55 0.79 6.99
C ILE A 140 -2.80 0.87 5.49
N THR A 141 -2.08 1.77 4.82
CA THR A 141 -2.00 1.80 3.36
C THR A 141 -0.57 1.83 2.84
N ILE A 142 -0.37 1.45 1.57
CA ILE A 142 0.92 1.54 0.90
C ILE A 142 0.96 2.83 0.07
N SER A 143 1.79 3.77 0.51
CA SER A 143 2.06 5.05 -0.14
C SER A 143 3.41 4.99 -0.89
N ILE A 144 4.15 6.09 -0.91
CA ILE A 144 5.51 6.22 -1.44
C ILE A 144 6.38 7.02 -0.46
N SER A 145 7.69 6.85 -0.55
CA SER A 145 8.67 7.53 0.31
C SER A 145 8.70 9.06 0.18
N THR A 146 8.21 9.58 -0.95
CA THR A 146 8.15 11.02 -1.21
C THR A 146 7.13 11.33 -2.31
N THR A 147 6.34 12.38 -2.09
CA THR A 147 5.38 12.92 -3.07
C THR A 147 5.87 14.22 -3.72
N THR A 148 6.98 14.76 -3.24
CA THR A 148 7.58 16.02 -3.72
C THR A 148 8.86 15.81 -4.53
N MET A 149 9.43 14.60 -4.49
CA MET A 149 10.67 14.21 -5.18
C MET A 149 10.45 12.88 -5.91
N ALA A 150 9.40 12.80 -6.74
CA ALA A 150 9.08 11.60 -7.51
C ALA A 150 9.70 11.67 -8.92
N SER A 151 10.02 10.51 -9.50
CA SER A 151 10.43 10.42 -10.89
C SER A 151 9.30 10.89 -11.82
N GLU A 152 9.64 11.53 -12.94
CA GLU A 152 8.67 12.15 -13.84
C GLU A 152 7.61 11.14 -14.33
N ASN A 153 8.02 9.90 -14.60
CA ASN A 153 7.14 8.81 -15.00
C ASN A 153 6.09 8.40 -13.93
N TYR A 154 6.26 8.82 -12.68
CA TYR A 154 5.24 8.63 -11.64
C TYR A 154 4.06 9.59 -11.84
N GLY A 155 4.29 10.74 -12.48
CA GLY A 155 3.27 11.64 -13.01
C GLY A 155 2.15 11.95 -12.01
N PHE A 156 0.90 11.78 -12.47
CA PHE A 156 -0.29 12.10 -11.69
C PHE A 156 -0.49 11.25 -10.43
N MET A 157 0.24 10.13 -10.28
CA MET A 157 0.16 9.31 -9.07
C MET A 157 0.77 10.00 -7.85
N ALA A 158 1.74 10.90 -8.01
CA ALA A 158 2.35 11.60 -6.87
C ALA A 158 1.34 12.49 -6.12
N PRO A 159 0.57 13.39 -6.78
CA PRO A 159 -0.53 14.12 -6.13
C PRO A 159 -1.58 13.20 -5.48
N ILE A 160 -1.87 12.05 -6.08
CA ILE A 160 -2.85 11.09 -5.54
C ILE A 160 -2.32 10.43 -4.26
N LYS A 161 -1.04 10.07 -4.22
CA LYS A 161 -0.39 9.56 -3.00
C LYS A 161 -0.28 10.63 -1.92
N ALA A 162 -0.11 11.91 -2.28
CA ALA A 162 -0.19 13.00 -1.32
C ALA A 162 -1.60 13.14 -0.71
N ALA A 163 -2.65 12.99 -1.52
CA ALA A 163 -4.02 12.96 -1.02
C ALA A 163 -4.27 11.76 -0.10
N LEU A 164 -3.75 10.57 -0.45
CA LEU A 164 -3.82 9.37 0.38
C LEU A 164 -3.11 9.57 1.73
N ASP A 165 -1.90 10.12 1.75
CA ASP A 165 -1.17 10.42 2.98
C ASP A 165 -1.92 11.44 3.85
N SER A 166 -2.46 12.49 3.23
CA SER A 166 -3.27 13.50 3.93
C SER A 166 -4.54 12.90 4.55
N SER A 167 -5.15 11.89 3.91
CA SER A 167 -6.36 11.23 4.40
C SER A 167 -6.18 10.56 5.76
N LEU A 168 -4.95 10.12 6.10
CA LEU A 168 -4.63 9.46 7.37
C LEU A 168 -5.03 10.32 8.58
N ALA A 169 -4.74 11.62 8.53
CA ALA A 169 -5.03 12.55 9.61
C ALA A 169 -6.54 12.76 9.80
N PHE A 170 -7.30 12.83 8.71
CA PHE A 170 -8.74 13.06 8.77
C PHE A 170 -9.52 11.80 9.12
N LEU A 171 -9.10 10.63 8.65
CA LEU A 171 -9.64 9.35 9.10
C LEU A 171 -9.38 9.12 10.60
N THR A 172 -8.17 9.43 11.07
CA THR A 172 -7.86 9.37 12.51
C THR A 172 -8.79 10.27 13.33
N LYS A 173 -8.97 11.54 12.91
CA LYS A 173 -9.86 12.49 13.60
C LYS A 173 -11.32 12.07 13.57
N SER A 174 -11.82 11.49 12.48
CA SER A 174 -13.22 11.07 12.40
C SER A 174 -13.48 9.81 13.24
N PHE A 175 -12.57 8.85 13.21
CA PHE A 175 -12.68 7.60 13.97
C PHE A 175 -12.43 7.76 15.48
N SER A 176 -11.73 8.82 15.91
CA SER A 176 -11.44 9.05 17.33
C SER A 176 -12.68 9.32 18.18
N SER A 177 -13.82 9.65 17.56
CA SER A 177 -15.09 9.90 18.27
C SER A 177 -15.74 8.63 18.81
N PHE A 178 -15.40 7.46 18.27
CA PHE A 178 -16.00 6.16 18.65
C PHE A 178 -14.98 5.02 18.80
N SER A 179 -13.69 5.27 18.53
CA SER A 179 -12.66 4.23 18.57
C SER A 179 -11.26 4.79 18.86
N LYS A 180 -10.30 3.89 19.00
CA LYS A 180 -8.85 4.14 19.06
C LYS A 180 -8.14 3.58 17.81
N VAL A 181 -8.87 3.41 16.70
CA VAL A 181 -8.32 2.89 15.44
C VAL A 181 -7.20 3.82 14.96
N ARG A 182 -6.09 3.22 14.54
CA ARG A 182 -4.94 3.96 14.00
C ARG A 182 -4.90 3.87 12.49
N PHE A 183 -4.64 4.99 11.83
CA PHE A 183 -4.45 5.06 10.38
C PHE A 183 -3.01 5.45 10.08
N ASN A 184 -2.26 4.62 9.36
CA ASN A 184 -0.88 4.89 8.98
C ASN A 184 -0.60 4.48 7.54
N ALA A 185 0.55 4.89 7.01
CA ALA A 185 1.05 4.38 5.73
C ALA A 185 2.47 3.85 5.86
N VAL A 186 2.80 2.91 4.99
CA VAL A 186 4.19 2.57 4.66
C VAL A 186 4.54 3.31 3.37
N GLY A 187 5.59 4.11 3.40
CA GLY A 187 6.08 4.87 2.25
C GLY A 187 7.38 4.26 1.72
N PRO A 188 7.32 3.16 0.93
CA PRO A 188 8.52 2.56 0.36
C PRO A 188 9.15 3.47 -0.72
N SER A 189 10.46 3.30 -0.93
CA SER A 189 11.10 3.69 -2.19
C SER A 189 10.65 2.79 -3.34
N LEU A 190 11.32 2.85 -4.49
CA LEU A 190 11.04 2.05 -5.66
C LEU A 190 11.16 0.56 -5.31
N LEU A 191 10.12 -0.20 -5.63
CA LEU A 191 10.00 -1.62 -5.38
C LEU A 191 9.84 -2.38 -6.71
N LYS A 192 10.40 -3.57 -6.77
CA LYS A 192 10.25 -4.47 -7.92
C LYS A 192 8.97 -5.32 -7.78
N THR A 193 7.84 -4.79 -8.24
CA THR A 193 6.51 -5.43 -8.17
C THR A 193 5.88 -5.55 -9.55
N SER A 194 4.75 -6.26 -9.66
CA SER A 194 3.99 -6.27 -10.93
C SER A 194 3.33 -4.95 -11.25
N ALA A 195 2.93 -4.17 -10.24
CA ALA A 195 2.33 -2.85 -10.46
C ALA A 195 3.38 -1.87 -11.01
N SER A 196 4.56 -1.85 -10.40
CA SER A 196 5.64 -0.97 -10.86
C SER A 196 6.21 -1.37 -12.22
N ALA A 197 6.21 -2.67 -12.56
CA ALA A 197 6.58 -3.12 -13.90
C ALA A 197 5.63 -2.62 -15.01
N GLY A 198 4.41 -2.19 -14.67
CA GLY A 198 3.45 -1.60 -15.61
C GLY A 198 3.65 -0.10 -15.85
N ILE A 199 4.52 0.58 -15.09
CA ILE A 199 4.79 2.01 -15.25
C ILE A 199 5.84 2.20 -16.35
N PRO A 200 5.55 2.96 -17.42
CA PRO A 200 6.54 3.25 -18.48
C PRO A 200 7.82 3.88 -17.93
N GLY A 201 8.99 3.38 -18.34
CA GLY A 201 10.30 3.89 -17.89
C GLY A 201 10.65 3.63 -16.42
N TYR A 202 9.87 2.83 -15.69
CA TYR A 202 10.11 2.59 -14.26
C TYR A 202 11.46 1.97 -13.95
N VAL A 203 11.92 1.07 -14.84
CA VAL A 203 13.18 0.33 -14.63
C VAL A 203 14.38 1.27 -14.53
N ASP A 204 14.39 2.37 -15.29
CA ASP A 204 15.49 3.33 -15.26
C ASP A 204 15.55 4.07 -13.93
N SER A 205 14.39 4.52 -13.44
CA SER A 205 14.28 5.15 -12.12
C SER A 205 14.66 4.17 -11.00
N TYR A 206 14.29 2.89 -11.12
CA TYR A 206 14.64 1.85 -10.16
C TYR A 206 16.15 1.59 -10.11
N LEU A 207 16.79 1.44 -11.28
CA LEU A 207 18.24 1.24 -11.38
C LEU A 207 19.01 2.48 -10.94
N PHE A 208 18.50 3.68 -11.21
CA PHE A 208 19.07 4.92 -10.68
C PHE A 208 18.97 4.96 -9.15
N ALA A 209 17.80 4.64 -8.59
CA ALA A 209 17.58 4.59 -7.15
C ALA A 209 18.57 3.64 -6.47
N GLU A 210 18.82 2.45 -7.05
CA GLU A 210 19.81 1.50 -6.52
C GLU A 210 21.23 2.10 -6.43
N LYS A 211 21.64 2.91 -7.43
CA LYS A 211 22.96 3.58 -7.45
C LYS A 211 23.08 4.67 -6.39
N VAL A 212 22.01 5.41 -6.11
CA VAL A 212 22.02 6.54 -5.15
C VAL A 212 21.62 6.13 -3.74
N ILE A 213 21.04 4.95 -3.52
CA ILE A 213 20.83 4.44 -2.18
C ILE A 213 22.21 4.25 -1.50
N PRO A 214 22.47 4.76 -0.28
CA PRO A 214 23.78 4.69 0.36
C PRO A 214 24.37 3.27 0.47
N ARG A 215 23.52 2.25 0.68
CA ARG A 215 23.93 0.84 0.71
C ARG A 215 24.11 0.19 -0.68
N LYS A 216 23.95 0.96 -1.76
CA LYS A 216 24.11 0.54 -3.17
C LYS A 216 23.27 -0.68 -3.54
N GLN A 217 22.10 -0.80 -2.91
CA GLN A 217 21.17 -1.90 -3.09
C GLN A 217 19.75 -1.37 -2.96
N ALA A 218 18.90 -1.72 -3.92
CA ALA A 218 17.50 -1.35 -3.91
C ALA A 218 16.76 -1.83 -2.65
N LEU A 219 15.63 -1.20 -2.37
CA LEU A 219 14.74 -1.65 -1.30
C LEU A 219 14.04 -2.94 -1.69
N GLU A 220 14.01 -3.91 -0.77
CA GLU A 220 13.27 -5.14 -0.97
C GLU A 220 11.79 -4.97 -0.56
N THR A 221 10.89 -5.61 -1.32
CA THR A 221 9.46 -5.65 -0.96
C THR A 221 9.24 -6.21 0.45
N GLN A 222 10.10 -7.14 0.89
CA GLN A 222 10.04 -7.72 2.22
C GLN A 222 10.33 -6.69 3.32
N GLU A 223 11.22 -5.73 3.09
CA GLU A 223 11.53 -4.66 4.06
C GLU A 223 10.30 -3.76 4.29
N ALA A 224 9.59 -3.41 3.22
CA ALA A 224 8.32 -2.68 3.33
C ALA A 224 7.24 -3.49 4.06
N ALA A 225 7.16 -4.80 3.77
CA ALA A 225 6.21 -5.69 4.43
C ALA A 225 6.48 -5.86 5.94
N ASN A 226 7.76 -5.87 6.35
CA ASN A 226 8.14 -5.93 7.76
C ASN A 226 7.64 -4.70 8.53
N VAL A 227 7.76 -3.51 7.94
CA VAL A 227 7.24 -2.26 8.54
C VAL A 227 5.71 -2.27 8.58
N ALA A 228 5.05 -2.77 7.54
CA ALA A 228 3.60 -2.95 7.55
C ALA A 228 3.14 -3.89 8.70
N ALA A 229 3.80 -5.02 8.90
CA ALA A 229 3.52 -5.94 10.01
C ALA A 229 3.74 -5.28 11.38
N PHE A 230 4.79 -4.46 11.53
CA PHE A 230 5.01 -3.65 12.73
C PHE A 230 3.90 -2.60 12.94
N LEU A 231 3.46 -1.93 11.88
CA LEU A 231 2.38 -0.94 11.98
C LEU A 231 1.03 -1.59 12.32
N LEU A 232 0.77 -2.81 11.86
CA LEU A 232 -0.41 -3.59 12.23
C LEU A 232 -0.38 -4.07 13.69
N SER A 233 0.81 -4.17 14.27
CA SER A 233 1.03 -4.67 15.63
C SER A 233 0.74 -3.62 16.72
N PRO A 234 0.31 -4.04 17.92
CA PRO A 234 0.25 -3.18 19.11
C PRO A 234 1.59 -2.52 19.49
N ARG A 235 2.73 -3.03 18.98
CA ARG A 235 4.05 -2.43 19.19
C ARG A 235 4.21 -1.06 18.55
N SER A 236 3.34 -0.70 17.61
CA SER A 236 3.26 0.65 17.03
C SER A 236 2.10 1.47 17.58
N SER A 237 1.56 1.12 18.76
CA SER A 237 0.38 1.79 19.36
C SER A 237 0.50 3.31 19.49
N GLY A 238 1.70 3.87 19.60
CA GLY A 238 1.95 5.31 19.63
C GLY A 238 2.07 5.98 18.25
N ILE A 239 2.07 5.21 17.15
CA ILE A 239 2.21 5.73 15.79
C ILE A 239 0.81 5.80 15.16
N CYS A 240 0.37 7.02 14.88
CA CYS A 240 -0.92 7.30 14.27
C CYS A 240 -0.85 8.52 13.35
N ALA A 241 -1.57 8.47 12.23
CA ALA A 241 -1.55 9.46 11.16
C ALA A 241 -0.14 9.72 10.60
N GLN A 242 0.70 8.68 10.53
CA GLN A 242 2.07 8.79 10.00
C GLN A 242 2.26 7.97 8.73
N THR A 243 3.05 8.50 7.80
CA THR A 243 3.69 7.71 6.73
C THR A 243 5.10 7.37 7.16
N VAL A 244 5.34 6.10 7.52
CA VAL A 244 6.69 5.62 7.86
C VAL A 244 7.46 5.41 6.56
N VAL A 245 8.47 6.24 6.33
CA VAL A 245 9.33 6.16 5.14
C VAL A 245 10.24 4.94 5.26
N VAL A 246 10.26 4.12 4.22
CA VAL A 246 11.10 2.93 4.10
C VAL A 246 11.82 3.03 2.78
N ASP A 247 12.94 3.75 2.71
CA ASP A 247 13.53 4.13 1.42
C ASP A 247 15.01 3.77 1.28
N ALA A 248 15.53 3.00 2.25
CA ALA A 248 16.94 2.66 2.37
C ALA A 248 17.88 3.89 2.34
N GLY A 249 17.40 5.08 2.73
CA GLY A 249 18.16 6.32 2.72
C GLY A 249 18.17 7.04 1.37
N MET A 250 17.35 6.65 0.41
CA MET A 250 17.28 7.32 -0.90
C MET A 250 16.95 8.81 -0.77
N LYS A 251 16.03 9.20 0.13
CA LYS A 251 15.56 10.60 0.29
C LYS A 251 16.64 11.57 0.76
N ILE A 252 17.82 11.10 1.19
CA ILE A 252 18.87 12.00 1.67
C ILE A 252 20.08 12.09 0.74
N ASN A 253 20.24 11.19 -0.23
CA ASN A 253 21.46 11.09 -1.04
C ASN A 253 21.31 11.67 -2.45
N TYR A 254 20.79 12.90 -2.56
CA TYR A 254 20.62 13.58 -3.85
C TYR A 254 21.93 13.92 -4.57
N PHE A 255 23.04 14.00 -3.84
CA PHE A 255 24.36 14.37 -4.33
C PHE A 255 25.35 13.21 -4.17
N ASP A 256 25.01 12.04 -4.72
CA ASP A 256 25.90 10.89 -4.68
C ASP A 256 27.19 11.16 -5.49
N ASN A 257 28.35 11.00 -4.84
CA ASN A 257 29.65 11.35 -5.42
C ASN A 257 29.97 10.53 -6.68
N GLU A 258 29.56 9.26 -6.77
CA GLU A 258 29.84 8.44 -7.95
C GLU A 258 28.95 8.85 -9.12
N VAL A 259 27.68 9.14 -8.85
CA VAL A 259 26.75 9.65 -9.86
C VAL A 259 27.22 11.01 -10.40
N ILE A 260 27.66 11.92 -9.53
CA ILE A 260 28.23 13.22 -9.94
C ILE A 260 29.47 13.02 -10.80
N LYS A 261 30.42 12.18 -10.35
CA LYS A 261 31.64 11.92 -11.12
C LYS A 261 31.33 11.35 -12.50
N ASN A 262 30.45 10.35 -12.58
CA ASN A 262 30.08 9.72 -13.84
C ASN A 262 29.43 10.73 -14.80
N ALA A 263 28.54 11.59 -14.29
CA ALA A 263 27.90 12.63 -15.09
C ALA A 263 28.87 13.71 -15.60
N LEU A 264 29.94 14.00 -14.86
CA LEU A 264 30.97 14.98 -15.23
C LEU A 264 32.13 14.38 -16.04
N SER A 265 32.29 13.05 -16.04
CA SER A 265 33.36 12.36 -16.77
C SER A 265 32.98 11.93 -18.19
N GLU A 266 31.73 12.15 -18.60
CA GLU A 266 31.24 11.89 -19.97
C GLU A 266 31.43 13.12 -20.90
N GLU A 267 32.20 14.13 -20.48
CA GLU A 267 32.84 15.16 -21.35
C GLU A 267 34.28 14.76 -21.71
#